data_AF-A0A371JX27-F1
#
_entry.id   AF-A0A371JX27-F1
#
_cell.length_a   1.000
_cell.length_b   1.000
_cell.length_c   1.000
_cell.angle_alpha   90.00
_cell.angle_beta   90.00
_cell.angle_gamma   90.00
#
_symmetry.space_group_name_H-M   'P 1'
#
loop_
_entity.id
_entity.type
_entity.pdbx_description
1 polymer ?
#
loop_
_entity_poly.entity_id
_entity_poly.type
_entity_poly.pdbx_seq_one_letter_code
_entity_poly.pdbx_strand_id
1 'polypeptide(L)'
;MAHNQFELLKQRRFLPFFLTQALGAFNDNVYRQAIIGLLGYMSVSAADKTLYTNLAPAIFILPYFLFSATAGQIAEKLEKSRLIRITTTMEIVIMSLAAIGFFTHNLIVLLAALFCTGLQSTLFGPVKYSILPSVLKPEELTGGNGLVEMGTSISILIGMIFGGLIFKIAGDHGPTVAAVTIIALAITGNLVSRAIPRAEAGAPELKINWNPIPESVAIVRLARKQVAVRNSILGVSWFWFVGTVLTGNIPNYTEIHLGMGDWYVFPLALFSIGTGVGSMLCEKLSARTVEIGLVPLGAFGISAFLFDLYFARTGLPAVTGLDVAGFMQQPGSWRIVIDLVGIGLFTGFFVVPLFALIQSRTPKNELSRVIAGMNIQNAAFIVLAAVLGLVVQRFFHWTIPQVFLALAVANALVAIWIFTLVPEFLMRFLSWVFVRTLYRLRAQGMERIPDEGPALIVCNHVSYMDALILSASVPRPVRFVMYYKIFNIPVMSWIFRTAKAIPIAGAKENPEVMRRAFEEIEAALADGQLVGIFPEGALTRDGEIATFKSGVEHILAKNPVPVIPMALRGMWSSMWSRRDSRLGRMRVPRRFRAHVEVIAGAPVAAADASAEQLEAQVRARRGSDA
;
A
#
# COMPACT_ATOMS: atom_id res chain seq x y z
N MET A 1 18.21 10.64 -15.45
CA MET A 1 18.25 11.24 -14.09
C MET A 1 17.24 10.51 -13.21
N ALA A 2 17.58 10.22 -11.95
CA ALA A 2 16.71 9.46 -11.06
C ALA A 2 15.53 10.34 -10.58
N HIS A 3 14.33 10.09 -11.12
CA HIS A 3 13.08 10.68 -10.61
C HIS A 3 12.88 10.36 -9.11
N ASN A 4 12.44 11.35 -8.34
CA ASN A 4 12.24 11.30 -6.89
C ASN A 4 10.75 11.59 -6.61
N GLN A 5 10.02 10.79 -5.81
CA GLN A 5 8.62 11.09 -5.46
C GLN A 5 8.40 12.50 -4.95
N PHE A 6 9.37 13.10 -4.26
CA PHE A 6 9.25 14.49 -3.79
C PHE A 6 9.09 15.51 -4.92
N GLU A 7 9.39 15.15 -6.17
CA GLU A 7 9.05 15.98 -7.33
C GLU A 7 7.54 16.17 -7.47
N LEU A 8 6.70 15.22 -7.04
CA LEU A 8 5.24 15.37 -7.02
C LEU A 8 4.80 16.56 -6.15
N LEU A 9 5.53 16.84 -5.06
CA LEU A 9 5.26 18.00 -4.20
C LEU A 9 5.57 19.34 -4.88
N LYS A 10 6.25 19.34 -6.03
CA LYS A 10 6.45 20.56 -6.84
C LYS A 10 5.41 20.69 -7.95
N GLN A 11 4.63 19.64 -8.21
CA GLN A 11 3.68 19.60 -9.30
C GLN A 11 2.34 20.21 -8.91
N ARG A 12 1.84 21.16 -9.73
CA ARG A 12 0.51 21.76 -9.55
C ARG A 12 -0.63 20.75 -9.58
N ARG A 13 -0.44 19.59 -10.22
CA ARG A 13 -1.43 18.51 -10.28
C ARG A 13 -1.58 17.70 -8.97
N PHE A 14 -0.61 17.79 -8.06
CA PHE A 14 -0.59 16.97 -6.84
C PHE A 14 -0.46 17.78 -5.55
N LEU A 15 0.41 18.80 -5.50
CA LEU A 15 0.69 19.55 -4.29
C LEU A 15 -0.58 20.13 -3.62
N PRO A 16 -1.50 20.82 -4.32
CA PRO A 16 -2.70 21.37 -3.69
C PRO A 16 -3.56 20.28 -3.02
N PHE A 17 -3.70 19.12 -3.66
CA PHE A 17 -4.42 17.98 -3.09
C PHE A 17 -3.71 17.45 -1.84
N PHE A 18 -2.39 17.25 -1.92
CA PHE A 18 -1.58 16.80 -0.79
C PHE A 18 -1.68 17.76 0.41
N LEU A 19 -1.61 19.07 0.18
CA LEU A 19 -1.73 20.07 1.24
C LEU A 19 -3.15 20.13 1.82
N THR A 20 -4.19 20.06 0.99
CA THR A 20 -5.58 20.04 1.48
C THR A 20 -5.83 18.86 2.42
N GLN A 21 -5.42 17.65 2.03
CA GLN A 21 -5.63 16.47 2.88
C GLN A 21 -4.71 16.46 4.12
N ALA A 22 -3.49 16.98 4.03
CA ALA A 22 -2.60 17.15 5.17
C ALA A 22 -3.12 18.19 6.17
N LEU A 23 -3.67 19.31 5.70
CA LEU A 23 -4.29 20.35 6.54
C LEU A 23 -5.56 19.84 7.22
N GLY A 24 -6.42 19.12 6.51
CA GLY A 24 -7.61 18.51 7.11
C GLY A 24 -7.25 17.52 8.21
N ALA A 25 -6.33 16.59 7.94
CA ALA A 25 -5.86 15.63 8.94
C ALA A 25 -5.21 16.32 10.16
N PHE A 26 -4.47 17.41 9.93
CA PHE A 26 -3.88 18.22 11.00
C PHE A 26 -4.98 18.88 11.84
N ASN A 27 -5.93 19.57 11.20
CA ASN A 27 -7.00 20.31 11.86
C ASN A 27 -7.91 19.39 12.70
N ASP A 28 -8.29 18.22 12.17
CA ASP A 28 -9.09 17.23 12.89
C ASP A 28 -8.42 16.76 14.20
N ASN A 29 -7.10 16.65 14.20
CA ASN A 29 -6.34 16.22 15.37
C ASN A 29 -6.08 17.37 16.34
N VAL A 30 -5.85 18.59 15.86
CA VAL A 30 -5.85 19.80 16.69
C VAL A 30 -7.18 19.92 17.41
N TYR A 31 -8.29 19.80 16.69
CA TYR A 31 -9.63 19.89 17.24
C TYR A 31 -9.89 18.83 18.32
N ARG A 32 -9.62 17.56 18.02
CA ARG A 32 -9.84 16.46 18.95
C ARG A 32 -9.01 16.58 20.23
N GLN A 33 -7.73 16.96 20.12
CA GLN A 33 -6.90 17.19 21.30
C GLN A 33 -7.27 18.46 22.05
N ALA A 34 -7.75 19.50 21.36
CA ALA A 34 -8.27 20.69 22.02
C ALA A 34 -9.53 20.40 22.85
N ILE A 35 -10.39 19.45 22.44
CA ILE A 35 -11.50 18.97 23.29
C ILE A 35 -10.95 18.38 24.59
N ILE A 36 -9.92 17.53 24.52
CA ILE A 36 -9.29 16.93 25.71
C ILE A 36 -8.64 18.02 26.59
N GLY A 37 -7.96 18.98 25.98
CA GLY A 37 -7.42 20.15 26.67
C GLY A 37 -8.51 20.96 27.40
N LEU A 38 -9.67 21.14 26.78
CA LEU A 38 -10.80 21.82 27.39
C LEU A 38 -11.36 21.06 28.60
N LEU A 39 -11.45 19.72 28.55
CA LEU A 39 -11.84 18.91 29.71
C LEU A 39 -10.88 19.14 30.90
N GLY A 40 -9.58 19.28 30.61
CA GLY A 40 -8.57 19.68 31.58
C GLY A 40 -8.84 21.08 32.16
N TYR A 41 -9.05 22.05 31.29
CA TYR A 41 -9.34 23.44 31.63
C TYR A 41 -10.59 23.61 32.52
N MET A 42 -11.67 22.90 32.19
CA MET A 42 -12.92 22.91 32.95
C MET A 42 -12.84 22.14 34.27
N SER A 43 -11.71 21.48 34.57
CA SER A 43 -11.53 20.66 35.78
C SER A 43 -12.63 19.61 35.99
N VAL A 44 -13.12 19.01 34.90
CA VAL A 44 -14.16 17.97 34.96
C VAL A 44 -13.67 16.71 35.67
N SER A 45 -14.60 15.92 36.21
CA SER A 45 -14.27 14.72 36.98
C SER A 45 -13.46 13.70 36.15
N ALA A 46 -12.66 12.87 36.80
CA ALA A 46 -11.88 11.82 36.12
C ALA A 46 -12.79 10.82 35.38
N ALA A 47 -13.98 10.55 35.93
CA ALA A 47 -14.99 9.71 35.29
C ALA A 47 -15.50 10.33 33.98
N ASP A 48 -15.81 11.63 34.00
CA ASP A 48 -16.25 12.35 32.80
C ASP A 48 -15.13 12.43 31.76
N LYS A 49 -13.90 12.75 32.17
CA LYS A 49 -12.73 12.75 31.27
C LYS A 49 -12.58 11.41 30.55
N THR A 50 -12.73 10.31 31.28
CA THR A 50 -12.67 8.95 30.72
C THR A 50 -13.82 8.69 29.75
N LEU A 51 -15.04 9.10 30.11
CA LEU A 51 -16.22 8.95 29.27
C LEU A 51 -16.03 9.69 27.93
N TYR A 52 -15.65 10.97 27.96
CA TYR A 52 -15.46 11.78 26.75
C TYR A 52 -14.30 11.30 25.88
N THR A 53 -13.19 10.89 26.48
CA THR A 53 -12.03 10.33 25.75
C THR A 53 -12.39 9.05 24.99
N ASN A 54 -13.33 8.24 25.51
CA ASN A 54 -13.81 7.04 24.84
C ASN A 54 -14.94 7.31 23.83
N LEU A 55 -15.85 8.24 24.13
CA LEU A 55 -16.97 8.58 23.26
C LEU A 55 -16.53 9.34 22.00
N ALA A 56 -15.57 10.26 22.12
CA ALA A 56 -15.16 11.12 21.01
C ALA A 56 -14.68 10.34 19.77
N PRO A 57 -13.77 9.34 19.87
CA PRO A 57 -13.40 8.49 18.74
C PRO A 57 -14.59 7.70 18.15
N ALA A 58 -15.49 7.17 19.00
CA ALA A 58 -16.65 6.41 18.55
C ALA A 58 -17.66 7.28 17.77
N ILE A 59 -17.95 8.47 18.28
CA ILE A 59 -18.83 9.45 17.62
C ILE A 59 -18.25 9.90 16.28
N PHE A 60 -16.92 10.10 16.23
CA PHE A 60 -16.23 10.48 14.99
C PHE A 60 -16.31 9.37 13.91
N ILE A 61 -16.25 8.09 14.31
CA ILE A 61 -16.24 6.97 13.35
C ILE A 61 -17.65 6.56 12.91
N LEU A 62 -18.67 6.80 13.73
CA LEU A 62 -20.05 6.39 13.49
C LEU A 62 -20.59 6.78 12.10
N PRO A 63 -20.36 8.00 11.57
CA PRO A 63 -20.79 8.37 10.23
C PRO A 63 -20.26 7.48 9.09
N TYR A 64 -19.08 6.88 9.24
CA TYR A 64 -18.51 5.98 8.22
C TYR A 64 -19.39 4.74 8.02
N PHE A 65 -19.98 4.23 9.10
CA PHE A 65 -20.92 3.12 9.02
C PHE A 65 -22.24 3.50 8.36
N LEU A 66 -22.77 4.67 8.71
CA LEU A 66 -24.12 5.08 8.35
C LEU A 66 -24.21 5.64 6.93
N PHE A 67 -23.17 6.35 6.48
CA PHE A 67 -23.26 7.20 5.29
C PHE A 67 -22.21 6.90 4.22
N SER A 68 -21.27 5.98 4.45
CA SER A 68 -20.20 5.76 3.48
C SER A 68 -20.74 5.22 2.15
N ALA A 69 -21.79 4.41 2.15
CA ALA A 69 -22.43 3.93 0.92
C ALA A 69 -22.96 5.09 0.04
N THR A 70 -23.69 6.02 0.65
CA THR A 70 -24.20 7.23 -0.02
C THR A 70 -23.06 8.15 -0.45
N ALA A 71 -22.06 8.34 0.40
CA ALA A 71 -20.86 9.12 0.08
C ALA A 71 -20.12 8.55 -1.14
N GLY A 72 -20.01 7.23 -1.25
CA GLY A 72 -19.41 6.56 -2.41
C GLY A 72 -20.15 6.87 -3.71
N GLN A 73 -21.48 6.87 -3.69
CA GLN A 73 -22.29 7.25 -4.86
C GLN A 73 -22.14 8.73 -5.22
N ILE A 74 -22.18 9.62 -4.23
CA ILE A 74 -21.97 11.07 -4.44
C ILE A 74 -20.59 11.32 -5.04
N ALA A 75 -19.56 10.67 -4.49
CA ALA A 75 -18.19 10.76 -4.97
C ALA A 75 -18.03 10.22 -6.38
N GLU A 76 -18.76 9.17 -6.77
CA GLU A 76 -18.72 8.66 -8.13
C GLU A 76 -19.41 9.57 -9.15
N LYS A 77 -20.53 10.19 -8.72
CA LYS A 77 -21.36 11.06 -9.54
C LYS A 77 -20.76 12.43 -9.78
N LEU A 78 -20.16 13.04 -8.76
CA LEU A 78 -19.65 14.40 -8.84
C LEU A 78 -18.19 14.43 -9.31
N GLU A 79 -17.85 15.54 -9.96
CA GLU A 79 -16.46 15.88 -10.29
C GLU A 79 -15.64 15.98 -8.98
N LYS A 80 -14.48 15.32 -8.94
CA LYS A 80 -13.76 15.04 -7.69
C LYS A 80 -13.26 16.32 -7.03
N SER A 81 -12.72 17.28 -7.79
CA SER A 81 -12.22 18.55 -7.22
C SER A 81 -13.34 19.42 -6.67
N ARG A 82 -14.51 19.47 -7.31
CA ARG A 82 -15.71 20.13 -6.80
C ARG A 82 -16.17 19.51 -5.49
N LEU A 83 -16.19 18.19 -5.39
CA LEU A 83 -16.58 17.53 -4.15
C LEU A 83 -15.57 17.81 -3.02
N ILE A 84 -14.26 17.84 -3.30
CA ILE A 84 -13.25 18.25 -2.33
C ILE A 84 -13.53 19.68 -1.81
N ARG A 85 -13.82 20.63 -2.70
CA ARG A 85 -14.15 22.02 -2.31
C ARG A 85 -15.44 22.11 -1.49
N ILE A 86 -16.44 21.28 -1.79
CA ILE A 86 -17.65 21.17 -0.96
C ILE A 86 -17.26 20.68 0.44
N THR A 87 -16.49 19.60 0.55
CA THR A 87 -16.11 19.03 1.85
C THR A 87 -15.23 19.97 2.70
N THR A 88 -14.35 20.76 2.08
CA THR A 88 -13.56 21.78 2.83
C THR A 88 -14.39 23.02 3.18
N THR A 89 -15.46 23.30 2.43
CA THR A 89 -16.43 24.35 2.81
C THR A 89 -17.30 23.89 3.97
N MET A 90 -17.73 22.63 3.97
CA MET A 90 -18.39 22.00 5.13
C MET A 90 -17.49 22.07 6.38
N GLU A 91 -16.19 21.81 6.23
CA GLU A 91 -15.23 21.90 7.34
C GLU A 91 -15.24 23.27 8.02
N ILE A 92 -15.29 24.38 7.26
CA ILE A 92 -15.38 25.73 7.84
C ILE A 92 -16.64 25.88 8.69
N VAL A 93 -17.79 25.41 8.19
CA VAL A 93 -19.07 25.49 8.92
C VAL A 93 -19.01 24.66 10.20
N ILE A 94 -18.46 23.45 10.11
CA ILE A 94 -18.32 22.54 11.26
C ILE A 94 -17.35 23.11 12.30
N MET A 95 -16.21 23.66 11.88
CA MET A 95 -15.24 24.28 12.78
C MET A 95 -15.77 25.58 13.40
N SER A 96 -16.66 26.28 12.70
CA SER A 96 -17.39 27.42 13.28
C SER A 96 -18.36 26.98 14.37
N LEU A 97 -19.07 25.87 14.19
CA LEU A 97 -19.90 25.26 15.23
C LEU A 97 -19.05 24.79 16.42
N ALA A 98 -17.91 24.14 16.15
CA ALA A 98 -16.97 23.73 17.18
C ALA A 98 -16.43 24.93 17.98
N ALA A 99 -16.12 26.04 17.31
CA ALA A 99 -15.70 27.28 17.96
C ALA A 99 -16.76 27.82 18.94
N ILE A 100 -18.04 27.78 18.58
CA ILE A 100 -19.14 28.10 19.52
C ILE A 100 -19.07 27.16 20.74
N GLY A 101 -18.84 25.87 20.52
CA GLY A 101 -18.66 24.88 21.59
C GLY A 101 -17.50 25.21 22.53
N PHE A 102 -16.35 25.65 22.01
CA PHE A 102 -15.21 26.09 22.83
C PHE A 102 -15.54 27.37 23.63
N PHE A 103 -16.12 28.39 22.99
CA PHE A 103 -16.47 29.65 23.67
C PHE A 103 -17.52 29.47 24.77
N THR A 104 -18.50 28.60 24.53
CA THR A 104 -19.58 28.32 25.49
C THR A 104 -19.21 27.23 26.49
N HIS A 105 -18.03 26.64 26.36
CA HIS A 105 -17.59 25.46 27.13
C HIS A 105 -18.61 24.30 27.07
N ASN A 106 -19.32 24.18 25.95
CA ASN A 106 -20.40 23.22 25.78
C ASN A 106 -19.90 21.95 25.08
N LEU A 107 -19.64 20.91 25.88
CA LEU A 107 -19.13 19.63 25.42
C LEU A 107 -20.09 18.92 24.45
N ILE A 108 -21.41 19.11 24.58
CA ILE A 108 -22.39 18.49 23.68
C ILE A 108 -22.29 19.10 22.28
N VAL A 109 -22.15 20.43 22.19
CA VAL A 109 -21.93 21.12 20.91
C VAL A 109 -20.62 20.65 20.26
N LEU A 110 -19.57 20.47 21.06
CA LEU A 110 -18.30 19.91 20.56
C LEU A 110 -18.46 18.47 20.07
N LEU A 111 -19.15 17.60 20.80
CA LEU A 111 -19.39 16.23 20.33
C LEU A 111 -20.28 16.18 19.07
N ALA A 112 -21.26 17.08 18.96
CA ALA A 112 -22.09 17.21 17.77
C ALA A 112 -21.28 17.70 16.55
N ALA A 113 -20.41 18.70 16.74
CA ALA A 113 -19.48 19.14 15.71
C ALA A 113 -18.51 18.01 15.32
N LEU A 114 -18.01 17.22 16.27
CA LEU A 114 -17.16 16.05 16.01
C LEU A 114 -17.86 14.96 15.19
N PHE A 115 -19.15 14.70 15.44
CA PHE A 115 -19.97 13.84 14.58
C PHE A 115 -20.06 14.40 13.16
N CYS A 116 -20.29 15.71 13.02
CA CYS A 116 -20.33 16.37 11.72
C CYS A 116 -18.97 16.32 11.00
N THR A 117 -17.85 16.42 11.71
CA THR A 117 -16.50 16.20 11.14
C THR A 117 -16.36 14.77 10.61
N GLY A 118 -16.84 13.77 11.36
CA GLY A 118 -16.89 12.38 10.89
C GLY A 118 -17.74 12.21 9.63
N LEU A 119 -18.87 12.91 9.53
CA LEU A 119 -19.73 12.90 8.34
C LEU A 119 -19.03 13.54 7.13
N GLN A 120 -18.38 14.69 7.32
CA GLN A 120 -17.58 15.35 6.29
C GLN A 120 -16.43 14.45 5.83
N SER A 121 -15.74 13.78 6.75
CA SER A 121 -14.64 12.85 6.46
C SER A 121 -15.13 11.60 5.73
N THR A 122 -16.34 11.13 6.04
CA THR A 122 -17.01 10.04 5.31
C THR A 122 -17.26 10.40 3.85
N LEU A 123 -17.61 11.66 3.57
CA LEU A 123 -17.79 12.17 2.22
C LEU A 123 -16.46 12.39 1.48
N PHE A 124 -15.44 12.87 2.18
CA PHE A 124 -14.12 13.13 1.61
C PHE A 124 -13.33 11.83 1.33
N GLY A 125 -13.46 10.81 2.16
CA GLY A 125 -12.68 9.56 2.11
C GLY A 125 -12.67 8.87 0.74
N PRO A 126 -13.82 8.59 0.10
CA PRO A 126 -13.88 8.04 -1.26
C PRO A 126 -13.14 8.89 -2.30
N VAL A 127 -13.21 10.22 -2.18
CA VAL A 127 -12.60 11.16 -3.12
C VAL A 127 -11.08 11.23 -2.93
N LYS A 128 -10.62 11.21 -1.67
CA LYS A 128 -9.20 11.21 -1.29
C LYS A 128 -8.40 10.18 -2.07
N TYR A 129 -8.90 8.95 -2.15
CA TYR A 129 -8.17 7.85 -2.80
C TYR A 129 -8.53 7.70 -4.29
N SER A 130 -9.73 8.11 -4.71
CA SER A 130 -10.15 7.97 -6.11
C SER A 130 -9.65 9.07 -7.05
N ILE A 131 -9.19 10.21 -6.53
CA ILE A 131 -8.58 11.28 -7.36
C ILE A 131 -7.15 10.94 -7.80
N LEU A 132 -6.42 10.11 -7.03
CA LEU A 132 -5.00 9.82 -7.28
C LEU A 132 -4.74 9.26 -8.69
N PRO A 133 -5.49 8.25 -9.19
CA PRO A 133 -5.30 7.74 -10.55
C PRO A 133 -5.64 8.74 -11.66
N SER A 134 -6.37 9.82 -11.36
CA SER A 134 -6.70 10.86 -12.33
C SER A 134 -5.63 11.94 -12.43
N VAL A 135 -4.78 12.11 -11.41
CA VAL A 135 -3.73 13.15 -11.37
C VAL A 135 -2.32 12.60 -11.45
N LEU A 136 -2.14 11.30 -11.17
CA LEU A 136 -0.86 10.59 -11.21
C LEU A 136 -0.79 9.63 -12.38
N LYS A 137 0.43 9.43 -12.88
CA LYS A 137 0.71 8.34 -13.82
C LYS A 137 0.74 6.98 -13.08
N PRO A 138 0.54 5.85 -13.77
CA PRO A 138 0.57 4.52 -13.14
C PRO A 138 1.84 4.25 -12.31
N GLU A 139 3.00 4.66 -12.80
CA GLU A 139 4.30 4.51 -12.13
C GLU A 139 4.48 5.45 -10.93
N GLU A 140 3.71 6.54 -10.86
CA GLU A 140 3.71 7.51 -9.76
C GLU A 140 2.76 7.09 -8.63
N LEU A 141 1.88 6.10 -8.85
CA LEU A 141 0.78 5.77 -7.95
C LEU A 141 1.27 5.30 -6.57
N THR A 142 2.30 4.44 -6.54
CA THR A 142 2.89 3.96 -5.27
C THR A 142 3.54 5.10 -4.50
N GLY A 143 4.32 5.97 -5.16
CA GLY A 143 4.95 7.12 -4.54
C GLY A 143 3.94 8.18 -4.06
N GLY A 144 2.89 8.42 -4.84
CA GLY A 144 1.79 9.31 -4.47
C GLY A 144 1.02 8.82 -3.24
N ASN A 145 0.69 7.52 -3.18
CA ASN A 145 0.11 6.93 -1.96
C ASN A 145 1.08 7.01 -0.78
N GLY A 146 2.38 6.74 -1.00
CA GLY A 146 3.41 6.87 0.03
C GLY A 146 3.49 8.28 0.62
N LEU A 147 3.46 9.32 -0.22
CA LEU A 147 3.40 10.71 0.21
C LEU A 147 2.11 11.01 0.98
N VAL A 148 0.95 10.56 0.47
CA VAL A 148 -0.34 10.78 1.13
C VAL A 148 -0.38 10.17 2.54
N GLU A 149 0.08 8.94 2.69
CA GLU A 149 0.13 8.22 3.98
C GLU A 149 1.16 8.83 4.94
N MET A 150 2.35 9.18 4.45
CA MET A 150 3.35 9.92 5.23
C MET A 150 2.79 11.27 5.70
N GLY A 151 2.22 12.06 4.80
CA GLY A 151 1.65 13.36 5.10
C GLY A 151 0.52 13.26 6.13
N THR A 152 -0.37 12.27 5.98
CA THR A 152 -1.43 12.00 6.95
C THR A 152 -0.84 11.68 8.32
N SER A 153 0.14 10.77 8.40
CA SER A 153 0.75 10.33 9.67
C SER A 153 1.46 11.47 10.40
N ILE A 154 2.22 12.30 9.67
CA ILE A 154 2.91 13.47 10.23
C ILE A 154 1.90 14.53 10.65
N SER A 155 0.87 14.82 9.84
CA SER A 155 -0.18 15.78 10.19
C SER A 155 -0.95 15.38 11.45
N ILE A 156 -1.28 14.09 11.60
CA ILE A 156 -1.92 13.57 12.82
C ILE A 156 -1.04 13.85 14.03
N LEU A 157 0.26 13.49 13.96
CA LEU A 157 1.20 13.68 15.06
C LEU A 157 1.36 15.15 15.45
N ILE A 158 1.67 16.01 14.48
CA ILE A 158 1.88 17.44 14.75
C ILE A 158 0.56 18.06 15.25
N GLY A 159 -0.58 17.66 14.69
CA GLY A 159 -1.90 18.13 15.14
C GLY A 159 -2.19 17.72 16.57
N MET A 160 -1.84 16.49 16.96
CA MET A 160 -2.00 16.04 18.34
C MET A 160 -1.15 16.84 19.32
N ILE A 161 0.14 17.03 19.00
CA ILE A 161 1.06 17.84 19.81
C ILE A 161 0.55 19.28 19.93
N PHE A 162 0.22 19.90 18.78
CA PHE A 162 -0.21 21.28 18.73
C PHE A 162 -1.50 21.49 19.53
N GLY A 163 -2.53 20.66 19.28
CA GLY A 163 -3.81 20.76 19.99
C GLY A 163 -3.70 20.57 21.50
N GLY A 164 -2.86 19.63 21.95
CA GLY A 164 -2.61 19.41 23.38
C GLY A 164 -1.86 20.56 24.06
N LEU A 165 -1.05 21.32 23.32
CA LEU A 165 -0.29 22.45 23.85
C LEU A 165 -1.09 23.75 23.94
N ILE A 166 -2.20 23.89 23.20
CA ILE A 166 -2.99 25.14 23.14
C ILE A 166 -3.35 25.64 24.55
N PHE A 167 -3.97 24.80 25.37
CA PHE A 167 -4.41 25.18 26.71
C PHE A 167 -3.26 25.38 27.69
N LYS A 168 -2.14 24.66 27.50
CA LYS A 168 -0.94 24.80 28.33
C LYS A 168 -0.22 26.13 28.09
N ILE A 169 -0.21 26.61 26.84
CA ILE A 169 0.49 27.84 26.44
C ILE A 169 -0.41 29.07 26.57
N ALA A 170 -1.67 28.97 26.13
CA ALA A 170 -2.60 30.09 26.10
C ALA A 170 -3.28 30.36 27.44
N GLY A 171 -3.18 29.44 28.42
CA GLY A 171 -3.79 29.57 29.74
C GLY A 171 -5.29 29.87 29.64
N ASP A 172 -5.71 30.98 30.24
CA ASP A 172 -7.11 31.45 30.26
C ASP A 172 -7.68 31.74 28.86
N HIS A 173 -6.82 31.99 27.87
CA HIS A 173 -7.23 32.19 26.48
C HIS A 173 -7.31 30.87 25.67
N GLY A 174 -7.09 29.71 26.31
CA GLY A 174 -7.12 28.39 25.68
C GLY A 174 -8.33 28.15 24.78
N PRO A 175 -9.58 28.32 25.26
CA PRO A 175 -10.78 28.14 24.44
C PRO A 175 -10.81 29.03 23.20
N THR A 176 -10.46 30.31 23.35
CA THR A 176 -10.41 31.30 22.25
C THR A 176 -9.35 30.93 21.22
N VAL A 177 -8.16 30.57 21.66
CA VAL A 177 -7.06 30.17 20.77
C VAL A 177 -7.42 28.88 20.02
N ALA A 178 -8.03 27.90 20.70
CA ALA A 178 -8.51 26.68 20.06
C ALA A 178 -9.55 27.00 18.96
N ALA A 179 -10.56 27.81 19.29
CA ALA A 179 -11.62 28.21 18.37
C ALA A 179 -11.09 28.94 17.13
N VAL A 180 -10.21 29.93 17.30
CA VAL A 180 -9.62 30.70 16.19
C VAL A 180 -8.73 29.81 15.32
N THR A 181 -7.94 28.94 15.95
CA THR A 181 -7.02 28.03 15.25
C THR A 181 -7.77 27.11 14.29
N ILE A 182 -8.79 26.39 14.78
CA ILE A 182 -9.48 25.39 13.95
C ILE A 182 -10.24 26.01 12.77
N ILE A 183 -10.77 27.23 12.95
CA ILE A 183 -11.41 27.99 11.87
C ILE A 183 -10.36 28.45 10.86
N ALA A 184 -9.24 29.03 11.33
CA ALA A 184 -8.18 29.52 10.46
C ALA A 184 -7.61 28.39 9.58
N LEU A 185 -7.37 27.21 10.18
CA LEU A 185 -6.91 26.02 9.46
C LEU A 185 -7.93 25.54 8.42
N ALA A 186 -9.22 25.50 8.76
CA ALA A 186 -10.28 25.12 7.82
C ALA A 186 -10.37 26.10 6.63
N ILE A 187 -10.25 27.42 6.89
CA ILE A 187 -10.22 28.45 5.85
C ILE A 187 -8.98 28.25 4.95
N THR A 188 -7.80 28.04 5.53
CA THR A 188 -6.57 27.77 4.76
C THR A 188 -6.73 26.50 3.91
N GLY A 189 -7.25 25.41 4.47
CA GLY A 189 -7.53 24.16 3.75
C GLY A 189 -8.47 24.37 2.56
N ASN A 190 -9.54 25.15 2.74
CA ASN A 190 -10.46 25.51 1.66
C ASN A 190 -9.77 26.34 0.57
N LEU A 191 -9.01 27.38 0.94
CA LEU A 191 -8.29 28.23 -0.03
C LEU A 191 -7.31 27.41 -0.87
N VAL A 192 -6.52 26.52 -0.23
CA VAL A 192 -5.60 25.61 -0.93
C VAL A 192 -6.35 24.65 -1.85
N SER A 193 -7.51 24.13 -1.43
CA SER A 193 -8.30 23.18 -2.22
C SER A 193 -8.81 23.74 -3.54
N ARG A 194 -8.91 25.07 -3.66
CA ARG A 194 -9.33 25.74 -4.91
C ARG A 194 -8.30 25.61 -6.03
N ALA A 195 -7.02 25.38 -5.68
CA ALA A 195 -5.95 25.17 -6.65
C ALA A 195 -5.87 23.71 -7.15
N ILE A 196 -6.69 22.79 -6.62
CA ILE A 196 -6.76 21.41 -7.12
C ILE A 196 -7.32 21.43 -8.55
N PRO A 197 -6.63 20.80 -9.52
CA PRO A 197 -7.08 20.74 -10.90
C PRO A 197 -8.38 19.94 -11.02
N ARG A 198 -9.13 20.20 -12.09
CA ARG A 198 -10.36 19.46 -12.39
C ARG A 198 -10.06 17.98 -12.59
N ALA A 199 -10.84 17.12 -11.95
CA ALA A 199 -10.76 15.66 -12.05
C ALA A 199 -12.16 15.09 -12.27
N GLU A 200 -12.40 14.53 -13.45
CA GLU A 200 -13.73 14.13 -13.91
C GLU A 200 -14.44 13.13 -12.99
N ALA A 201 -15.77 13.14 -13.06
CA ALA A 201 -16.60 12.18 -12.36
C ALA A 201 -16.45 10.78 -12.99
N GLY A 202 -16.51 9.73 -12.17
CA GLY A 202 -16.41 8.35 -12.67
C GLY A 202 -17.71 7.88 -13.33
N ALA A 203 -18.87 8.36 -12.85
CA ALA A 203 -20.18 8.04 -13.41
C ALA A 203 -21.16 9.22 -13.23
N PRO A 204 -21.10 10.27 -14.08
CA PRO A 204 -21.95 11.47 -13.97
C PRO A 204 -23.46 11.17 -13.95
N GLU A 205 -23.87 10.14 -14.70
CA GLU A 205 -25.27 9.73 -14.86
C GLU A 205 -25.78 8.81 -13.74
N LEU A 206 -24.96 8.52 -12.73
CA LEU A 206 -25.35 7.66 -11.62
C LEU A 206 -26.56 8.25 -10.88
N LYS A 207 -27.60 7.44 -10.68
CA LYS A 207 -28.74 7.78 -9.82
C LYS A 207 -28.43 7.37 -8.39
N ILE A 208 -28.48 8.33 -7.46
CA ILE A 208 -28.18 8.08 -6.04
C ILE A 208 -29.35 7.36 -5.41
N ASN A 209 -29.08 6.18 -4.85
CA ASN A 209 -29.98 5.48 -3.95
C ASN A 209 -29.77 6.00 -2.52
N TRP A 210 -30.80 6.62 -1.96
CA TRP A 210 -30.74 7.22 -0.62
C TRP A 210 -30.92 6.20 0.51
N ASN A 211 -31.30 4.95 0.21
CA ASN A 211 -31.43 3.92 1.23
C ASN A 211 -30.06 3.30 1.54
N PRO A 212 -29.47 3.54 2.73
CA PRO A 212 -28.10 3.18 3.03
C PRO A 212 -27.89 1.68 3.17
N ILE A 213 -28.90 0.91 3.60
CA ILE A 213 -28.78 -0.54 3.85
C ILE A 213 -28.59 -1.33 2.54
N PRO A 214 -29.52 -1.30 1.57
CA PRO A 214 -29.36 -2.03 0.32
C PRO A 214 -28.15 -1.56 -0.47
N GLU A 215 -27.84 -0.26 -0.40
CA GLU A 215 -26.65 0.29 -1.05
C GLU A 215 -25.35 -0.19 -0.39
N SER A 216 -25.29 -0.26 0.94
CA SER A 216 -24.12 -0.82 1.64
C SER A 216 -23.86 -2.25 1.21
N VAL A 217 -24.90 -3.07 1.11
CA VAL A 217 -24.79 -4.45 0.61
C VAL A 217 -24.32 -4.49 -0.84
N ALA A 218 -24.86 -3.62 -1.70
CA ALA A 218 -24.48 -3.54 -3.10
C ALA A 218 -23.00 -3.14 -3.28
N ILE A 219 -22.53 -2.15 -2.52
CA ILE A 219 -21.15 -1.67 -2.56
C ILE A 219 -20.17 -2.70 -1.98
N VAL A 220 -20.52 -3.41 -0.90
CA VAL A 220 -19.69 -4.51 -0.39
C VAL A 220 -19.60 -5.65 -1.41
N ARG A 221 -20.68 -5.93 -2.15
CA ARG A 221 -20.66 -6.90 -3.25
C ARG A 221 -19.80 -6.41 -4.41
N LEU A 222 -19.85 -5.13 -4.74
CA LEU A 222 -19.01 -4.48 -5.76
C LEU A 222 -17.53 -4.64 -5.45
N ALA A 223 -17.12 -4.32 -4.21
CA ALA A 223 -15.75 -4.47 -3.72
C ALA A 223 -15.24 -5.93 -3.77
N ARG A 224 -16.15 -6.91 -3.82
CA ARG A 224 -15.85 -8.35 -3.89
C ARG A 224 -15.78 -8.92 -5.31
N LYS A 225 -16.09 -8.13 -6.36
CA LYS A 225 -16.07 -8.59 -7.76
C LYS A 225 -14.69 -9.09 -8.19
N GLN A 226 -13.64 -8.34 -7.85
CA GLN A 226 -12.27 -8.70 -8.17
C GLN A 226 -11.56 -9.26 -6.94
N VAL A 227 -11.01 -10.47 -7.07
CA VAL A 227 -10.36 -11.19 -5.96
C VAL A 227 -9.18 -10.40 -5.39
N ALA A 228 -8.34 -9.81 -6.24
CA ALA A 228 -7.19 -9.01 -5.80
C ALA A 228 -7.63 -7.77 -4.98
N VAL A 229 -8.61 -7.02 -5.47
CA VAL A 229 -9.17 -5.84 -4.77
C VAL A 229 -9.79 -6.24 -3.43
N ARG A 230 -10.63 -7.29 -3.43
CA ARG A 230 -11.24 -7.82 -2.21
C ARG A 230 -10.21 -8.16 -1.14
N ASN A 231 -9.17 -8.88 -1.52
CA ASN A 231 -8.16 -9.34 -0.57
C ASN A 231 -7.30 -8.16 -0.08
N SER A 232 -7.04 -7.16 -0.91
CA SER A 232 -6.41 -5.92 -0.47
C SER A 232 -7.27 -5.13 0.50
N ILE A 233 -8.57 -5.03 0.26
CA ILE A 233 -9.53 -4.39 1.18
C ILE A 233 -9.51 -5.11 2.53
N LEU A 234 -9.52 -6.44 2.54
CA LEU A 234 -9.39 -7.22 3.77
C LEU A 234 -8.07 -6.95 4.49
N GLY A 235 -6.95 -6.88 3.76
CA GLY A 235 -5.66 -6.50 4.32
C GLY A 235 -5.71 -5.12 4.98
N VAL A 236 -6.23 -4.10 4.28
CA VAL A 236 -6.38 -2.73 4.81
C VAL A 236 -7.28 -2.72 6.05
N SER A 237 -8.42 -3.42 6.05
CA SER A 237 -9.30 -3.51 7.22
C SER A 237 -8.63 -4.18 8.41
N TRP A 238 -7.85 -5.23 8.18
CA TRP A 238 -7.06 -5.89 9.22
C TRP A 238 -5.99 -4.95 9.79
N PHE A 239 -5.33 -4.14 8.94
CA PHE A 239 -4.43 -3.11 9.42
C PHE A 239 -5.12 -2.10 10.35
N TRP A 240 -6.32 -1.63 9.99
CA TRP A 240 -7.09 -0.73 10.86
C TRP A 240 -7.44 -1.39 12.19
N PHE A 241 -7.78 -2.68 12.20
CA PHE A 241 -7.96 -3.43 13.45
C PHE A 241 -6.70 -3.40 14.32
N VAL A 242 -5.55 -3.77 13.75
CA VAL A 242 -4.25 -3.78 14.45
C VAL A 242 -3.90 -2.38 14.97
N GLY A 243 -4.04 -1.36 14.12
CA GLY A 243 -3.79 0.03 14.46
C GLY A 243 -4.69 0.52 15.59
N THR A 244 -5.98 0.18 15.57
CA THR A 244 -6.93 0.56 16.64
C THR A 244 -6.61 -0.11 17.97
N VAL A 245 -6.30 -1.42 17.97
CA VAL A 245 -5.89 -2.10 19.22
C VAL A 245 -4.60 -1.49 19.77
N LEU A 246 -3.60 -1.25 18.91
CA LEU A 246 -2.33 -0.68 19.34
C LEU A 246 -2.49 0.75 19.87
N THR A 247 -2.99 1.66 19.03
CA THR A 247 -3.09 3.09 19.37
C THR A 247 -4.08 3.38 20.49
N GLY A 248 -5.18 2.62 20.58
CA GLY A 248 -6.14 2.73 21.67
C GLY A 248 -5.57 2.34 23.04
N ASN A 249 -4.53 1.51 23.07
CA ASN A 249 -3.88 1.08 24.30
C ASN A 249 -2.61 1.86 24.65
N ILE A 250 -2.03 2.62 23.71
CA ILE A 250 -0.78 3.37 23.94
C ILE A 250 -0.87 4.32 25.14
N PRO A 251 -1.94 5.10 25.37
CA PRO A 251 -2.02 5.98 26.54
C PRO A 251 -1.85 5.23 27.86
N ASN A 252 -2.67 4.20 28.09
CA ASN A 252 -2.60 3.39 29.30
C ASN A 252 -1.30 2.57 29.36
N TYR A 253 -0.76 2.12 28.23
CA TYR A 253 0.53 1.44 28.19
C TYR A 253 1.67 2.36 28.63
N THR A 254 1.62 3.63 28.21
CA THR A 254 2.63 4.64 28.55
C THR A 254 2.62 4.95 30.04
N GLU A 255 1.43 5.10 30.63
CA GLU A 255 1.27 5.36 32.05
C GLU A 255 1.66 4.12 32.89
N ILE A 256 1.05 2.97 32.60
CA ILE A 256 1.11 1.76 33.46
C ILE A 256 2.40 0.97 33.26
N HIS A 257 2.89 0.83 32.02
CA HIS A 257 4.02 -0.06 31.69
C HIS A 257 5.33 0.69 31.40
N LEU A 258 5.26 1.90 30.85
CA LEU A 258 6.46 2.72 30.61
C LEU A 258 6.78 3.65 31.79
N GLY A 259 5.81 3.94 32.64
CA GLY A 259 5.98 4.80 33.82
C GLY A 259 6.07 6.28 33.45
N MET A 260 5.61 6.69 32.26
CA MET A 260 5.81 8.04 31.73
C MET A 260 4.62 9.00 31.93
N GLY A 261 3.63 8.66 32.76
CA GLY A 261 2.45 9.51 32.98
C GLY A 261 1.77 9.97 31.67
N ASP A 262 1.55 11.28 31.54
CA ASP A 262 0.85 11.89 30.39
C ASP A 262 1.69 11.99 29.09
N TRP A 263 2.91 11.44 29.03
CA TRP A 263 3.78 11.49 27.85
C TRP A 263 3.39 10.49 26.72
N TYR A 264 2.12 10.08 26.63
CA TYR A 264 1.64 9.11 25.62
C TYR A 264 1.80 9.56 24.17
N VAL A 265 1.94 10.87 23.94
CA VAL A 265 2.23 11.43 22.61
C VAL A 265 3.59 10.98 22.10
N PHE A 266 4.56 10.68 22.98
CA PHE A 266 5.89 10.23 22.56
C PHE A 266 5.86 8.84 21.87
N PRO A 267 5.29 7.78 22.46
CA PRO A 267 5.11 6.51 21.76
C PRO A 267 4.29 6.60 20.46
N LEU A 268 3.23 7.42 20.44
CA LEU A 268 2.47 7.70 19.21
C LEU A 268 3.34 8.38 18.14
N ALA A 269 4.24 9.28 18.54
CA ALA A 269 5.18 9.94 17.64
C ALA A 269 6.12 8.94 16.96
N LEU A 270 6.67 8.00 17.73
CA LEU A 270 7.55 6.96 17.22
C LEU A 270 6.86 6.10 16.16
N PHE A 271 5.63 5.68 16.44
CA PHE A 271 4.80 4.93 15.48
C PHE A 271 4.50 5.75 14.21
N SER A 272 4.13 7.03 14.34
CA SER A 272 3.84 7.91 13.20
C SER A 272 5.08 8.21 12.35
N ILE A 273 6.24 8.43 12.98
CA ILE A 273 7.53 8.61 12.28
C ILE A 273 7.89 7.34 11.52
N GLY A 274 7.76 6.17 12.16
CA GLY A 274 7.94 4.87 11.51
C GLY A 274 7.07 4.75 10.28
N THR A 275 5.76 5.03 10.40
CA THR A 275 4.79 4.97 9.30
C THR A 275 5.17 5.89 8.14
N GLY A 276 5.61 7.12 8.43
CA GLY A 276 6.11 8.04 7.41
C GLY A 276 7.34 7.50 6.68
N VAL A 277 8.33 7.01 7.42
CA VAL A 277 9.57 6.44 6.85
C VAL A 277 9.28 5.21 6.00
N GLY A 278 8.47 4.27 6.51
CA GLY A 278 8.07 3.08 5.77
C GLY A 278 7.33 3.40 4.47
N SER A 279 6.41 4.36 4.52
CA SER A 279 5.64 4.80 3.35
C SER A 279 6.53 5.40 2.27
N MET A 280 7.53 6.20 2.65
CA MET A 280 8.51 6.76 1.70
C MET A 280 9.45 5.70 1.12
N LEU A 281 9.90 4.74 1.94
CA LEU A 281 10.79 3.67 1.49
C LEU A 281 10.07 2.70 0.54
N CYS A 282 8.75 2.59 0.63
CA CYS A 282 7.93 1.74 -0.22
C CYS A 282 8.16 2.01 -1.71
N GLU A 283 8.18 3.27 -2.16
CA GLU A 283 8.42 3.62 -3.57
C GLU A 283 9.83 3.20 -4.04
N LYS A 284 10.85 3.45 -3.20
CA LYS A 284 12.23 3.09 -3.50
C LYS A 284 12.40 1.57 -3.65
N LEU A 285 11.71 0.81 -2.81
CA LEU A 285 11.74 -0.65 -2.83
C LEU A 285 10.87 -1.25 -3.94
N SER A 286 9.77 -0.59 -4.30
CA SER A 286 8.85 -1.04 -5.36
C SER A 286 9.34 -0.72 -6.78
N ALA A 287 10.45 0.02 -6.91
CA ALA A 287 11.00 0.44 -8.20
C ALA A 287 9.98 1.13 -9.12
N ARG A 288 9.06 1.92 -8.52
CA ARG A 288 7.97 2.64 -9.21
C ARG A 288 6.94 1.75 -9.90
N THR A 289 6.80 0.52 -9.44
CA THR A 289 5.67 -0.34 -9.81
C THR A 289 4.76 -0.54 -8.59
N VAL A 290 3.54 -1.05 -8.83
CA VAL A 290 2.68 -1.54 -7.75
C VAL A 290 3.22 -2.90 -7.30
N GLU A 291 4.29 -2.87 -6.51
CA GLU A 291 5.00 -4.07 -6.05
C GLU A 291 4.34 -4.64 -4.78
N ILE A 292 3.44 -5.59 -5.00
CA ILE A 292 2.71 -6.25 -3.91
C ILE A 292 3.61 -7.16 -3.06
N GLY A 293 4.83 -7.49 -3.52
CA GLY A 293 5.81 -8.24 -2.73
C GLY A 293 6.25 -7.56 -1.43
N LEU A 294 5.98 -6.25 -1.24
CA LEU A 294 6.27 -5.57 0.02
C LEU A 294 5.24 -5.85 1.12
N VAL A 295 4.04 -6.31 0.77
CA VAL A 295 2.96 -6.55 1.74
C VAL A 295 3.31 -7.66 2.74
N PRO A 296 3.87 -8.83 2.34
CA PRO A 296 4.35 -9.82 3.30
C PRO A 296 5.44 -9.30 4.23
N LEU A 297 6.39 -8.52 3.70
CA LEU A 297 7.42 -7.89 4.51
C LEU A 297 6.80 -7.02 5.60
N GLY A 298 5.82 -6.19 5.23
CA GLY A 298 5.04 -5.37 6.16
C GLY A 298 4.32 -6.21 7.23
N ALA A 299 3.57 -7.22 6.82
CA ALA A 299 2.76 -8.03 7.74
C ALA A 299 3.60 -8.82 8.76
N PHE A 300 4.66 -9.48 8.31
CA PHE A 300 5.56 -10.22 9.20
C PHE A 300 6.42 -9.28 10.05
N GLY A 301 6.84 -8.14 9.52
CA GLY A 301 7.55 -7.12 10.29
C GLY A 301 6.71 -6.55 11.43
N ILE A 302 5.45 -6.17 11.18
CA ILE A 302 4.51 -5.74 12.23
C ILE A 302 4.40 -6.81 13.32
N SER A 303 4.24 -8.08 12.92
CA SER A 303 4.15 -9.19 13.87
C SER A 303 5.42 -9.30 14.73
N ALA A 304 6.60 -9.28 14.09
CA ALA A 304 7.88 -9.45 14.76
C ALA A 304 8.12 -8.37 15.83
N PHE A 305 7.88 -7.09 15.50
CA PHE A 305 8.06 -6.01 16.47
C PHE A 305 6.95 -5.95 17.52
N LEU A 306 5.72 -6.39 17.23
CA LEU A 306 4.69 -6.57 18.28
C LEU A 306 5.05 -7.70 19.24
N PHE A 307 5.59 -8.81 18.73
CA PHE A 307 6.12 -9.90 19.55
C PHE A 307 7.28 -9.40 20.43
N ASP A 308 8.22 -8.65 19.86
CA ASP A 308 9.36 -8.13 20.60
C ASP A 308 8.94 -7.12 21.67
N LEU A 309 7.96 -6.24 21.35
CA LEU A 309 7.39 -5.26 22.27
C LEU A 309 6.83 -5.91 23.55
N TYR A 310 6.17 -7.07 23.41
CA TYR A 310 5.72 -7.84 24.57
C TYR A 310 6.89 -8.23 25.48
N PHE A 311 7.98 -8.76 24.91
CA PHE A 311 9.16 -9.16 25.67
C PHE A 311 10.00 -7.98 26.15
N ALA A 312 9.90 -6.82 25.52
CA ALA A 312 10.58 -5.61 25.94
C ALA A 312 10.03 -5.07 27.28
N ARG A 313 8.73 -5.28 27.56
CA ARG A 313 8.10 -4.85 28.81
C ARG A 313 6.92 -5.76 29.23
N THR A 314 7.24 -6.88 29.87
CA THR A 314 6.23 -7.83 30.37
C THR A 314 5.63 -7.44 31.73
N GLY A 315 6.33 -6.61 32.51
CA GLY A 315 5.95 -6.22 33.88
C GLY A 315 5.66 -4.72 34.05
N LEU A 316 5.45 -4.33 35.31
CA LEU A 316 5.35 -2.94 35.72
C LEU A 316 6.73 -2.25 35.71
N PRO A 317 6.80 -0.93 35.47
CA PRO A 317 8.04 -0.19 35.50
C PRO A 317 8.58 -0.09 36.94
N ALA A 318 9.91 -0.08 37.08
CA ALA A 318 10.56 0.11 38.38
C ALA A 318 10.45 1.56 38.90
N VAL A 319 10.29 2.53 37.99
CA VAL A 319 10.17 3.96 38.28
C VAL A 319 9.01 4.54 37.49
N THR A 320 8.21 5.40 38.11
CA THR A 320 7.05 6.09 37.53
C THR A 320 7.24 7.60 37.55
N GLY A 321 6.44 8.33 36.77
CA GLY A 321 6.54 9.79 36.65
C GLY A 321 7.71 10.26 35.78
N LEU A 322 8.17 9.40 34.87
CA LEU A 322 9.29 9.67 33.99
C LEU A 322 8.87 10.63 32.87
N ASP A 323 9.73 11.60 32.56
CA ASP A 323 9.68 12.30 31.29
C ASP A 323 10.38 11.48 30.18
N VAL A 324 10.48 12.03 28.98
CA VAL A 324 11.15 11.36 27.86
C VAL A 324 12.61 11.05 28.20
N ALA A 325 13.34 11.99 28.80
CA ALA A 325 14.75 11.79 29.12
C ALA A 325 14.96 10.69 30.18
N GLY A 326 14.15 10.71 31.24
CA GLY A 326 14.15 9.70 32.30
C GLY A 326 13.75 8.32 31.76
N PHE A 327 12.79 8.25 30.85
CA PHE A 327 12.44 6.99 30.17
C PHE A 327 13.62 6.44 29.38
N MET A 328 14.32 7.27 28.59
CA MET A 328 15.44 6.81 27.75
C MET A 328 16.63 6.26 28.57
N GLN A 329 16.74 6.62 29.85
CA GLN A 329 17.74 6.09 30.77
C GLN A 329 17.35 4.73 31.38
N GLN A 330 16.07 4.34 31.32
CA GLN A 330 15.63 3.05 31.85
C GLN A 330 16.13 1.88 30.99
N PRO A 331 16.50 0.74 31.60
CA PRO A 331 16.86 -0.47 30.86
C PRO A 331 15.69 -0.94 29.97
N GLY A 332 15.99 -1.23 28.70
CA GLY A 332 15.03 -1.74 27.73
C GLY A 332 14.26 -0.67 26.94
N SER A 333 14.36 0.62 27.30
CA SER A 333 13.61 1.69 26.62
C SER A 333 13.96 1.84 25.15
N TRP A 334 15.23 1.69 24.77
CA TRP A 334 15.65 1.70 23.36
C TRP A 334 15.03 0.58 22.54
N ARG A 335 14.80 -0.60 23.14
CA ARG A 335 14.13 -1.72 22.48
C ARG A 335 12.68 -1.36 22.15
N ILE A 336 11.95 -0.81 23.14
CA ILE A 336 10.57 -0.33 22.96
C ILE A 336 10.50 0.76 21.88
N VAL A 337 11.47 1.69 21.86
CA VAL A 337 11.56 2.73 20.82
C VAL A 337 11.72 2.10 19.43
N ILE A 338 12.65 1.15 19.29
CA ILE A 338 12.88 0.42 18.05
C ILE A 338 11.61 -0.35 17.64
N ASP A 339 10.91 -0.97 18.58
CA ASP A 339 9.69 -1.72 18.31
C ASP A 339 8.58 -0.81 17.78
N LEU A 340 8.31 0.31 18.43
CA LEU A 340 7.26 1.25 18.00
C LEU A 340 7.57 1.87 16.64
N VAL A 341 8.82 2.26 16.40
CA VAL A 341 9.26 2.74 15.08
C VAL A 341 9.17 1.63 14.04
N GLY A 342 9.56 0.41 14.40
CA GLY A 342 9.51 -0.78 13.55
C GLY A 342 8.08 -1.10 13.14
N ILE A 343 7.15 -1.17 14.08
CA ILE A 343 5.72 -1.42 13.81
C ILE A 343 5.17 -0.37 12.83
N GLY A 344 5.51 0.90 13.02
CA GLY A 344 5.17 1.97 12.07
C GLY A 344 5.82 1.77 10.68
N LEU A 345 7.12 1.49 10.63
CA LEU A 345 7.85 1.30 9.37
C LEU A 345 7.25 0.18 8.52
N PHE A 346 6.97 -0.96 9.14
CA PHE A 346 6.38 -2.10 8.45
C PHE A 346 4.90 -1.89 8.12
N THR A 347 4.20 -1.03 8.85
CA THR A 347 2.88 -0.52 8.45
C THR A 347 2.92 0.18 7.09
N GLY A 348 3.93 1.03 6.85
CA GLY A 348 4.10 1.69 5.54
C GLY A 348 4.27 0.70 4.38
N PHE A 349 5.07 -0.37 4.58
CA PHE A 349 5.25 -1.44 3.59
C PHE A 349 4.01 -2.30 3.38
N PHE A 350 3.11 -2.34 4.35
CA PHE A 350 1.87 -3.08 4.26
C PHE A 350 0.77 -2.28 3.54
N VAL A 351 0.52 -1.04 3.97
CA VAL A 351 -0.67 -0.28 3.57
C VAL A 351 -0.52 0.37 2.19
N VAL A 352 0.64 0.97 1.89
CA VAL A 352 0.85 1.74 0.66
C VAL A 352 0.65 0.89 -0.62
N PRO A 353 1.22 -0.32 -0.74
CA PRO A 353 0.99 -1.16 -1.92
C PRO A 353 -0.46 -1.63 -2.06
N LEU A 354 -1.17 -1.85 -0.94
CA LEU A 354 -2.57 -2.31 -0.97
C LEU A 354 -3.49 -1.23 -1.54
N PHE A 355 -3.32 0.03 -1.12
CA PHE A 355 -4.06 1.15 -1.70
C PHE A 355 -3.75 1.34 -3.19
N ALA A 356 -2.46 1.29 -3.57
CA ALA A 356 -2.06 1.38 -4.97
C ALA A 356 -2.65 0.22 -5.80
N LEU A 357 -2.77 -0.99 -5.23
CA LEU A 357 -3.41 -2.13 -5.89
C LEU A 357 -4.91 -1.94 -6.06
N ILE A 358 -5.62 -1.48 -5.01
CA ILE A 358 -7.06 -1.20 -5.09
C ILE A 358 -7.33 -0.15 -6.18
N GLN A 359 -6.54 0.92 -6.20
CA GLN A 359 -6.67 2.01 -7.16
C GLN A 359 -6.35 1.60 -8.61
N SER A 360 -5.31 0.78 -8.81
CA SER A 360 -4.90 0.35 -10.16
C SER A 360 -5.77 -0.75 -10.76
N ARG A 361 -6.41 -1.59 -9.93
CA ARG A 361 -7.22 -2.72 -10.40
C ARG A 361 -8.71 -2.41 -10.51
N THR A 362 -9.20 -1.41 -9.79
CA THR A 362 -10.61 -1.05 -9.82
C THR A 362 -10.94 -0.14 -11.02
N PRO A 363 -12.00 -0.44 -11.79
CA PRO A 363 -12.46 0.45 -12.86
C PRO A 363 -12.74 1.87 -12.36
N LYS A 364 -12.40 2.88 -13.16
CA LYS A 364 -12.53 4.31 -12.78
C LYS A 364 -13.96 4.72 -12.39
N ASN A 365 -14.97 4.08 -12.97
CA ASN A 365 -16.41 4.31 -12.71
C ASN A 365 -16.98 3.53 -11.51
N GLU A 366 -16.15 2.73 -10.83
CA GLU A 366 -16.50 1.97 -9.63
C GLU A 366 -15.62 2.34 -8.43
N LEU A 367 -14.49 3.04 -8.65
CA LEU A 367 -13.43 3.24 -7.65
C LEU A 367 -13.91 3.96 -6.39
N SER A 368 -14.69 5.04 -6.50
CA SER A 368 -15.16 5.76 -5.31
C SER A 368 -16.10 4.89 -4.47
N ARG A 369 -16.97 4.11 -5.13
CA ARG A 369 -17.86 3.17 -4.44
C ARG A 369 -17.09 2.02 -3.80
N VAL A 370 -16.07 1.47 -4.45
CA VAL A 370 -15.21 0.43 -3.86
C VAL A 370 -14.48 0.94 -2.61
N ILE A 371 -13.94 2.17 -2.64
CA ILE A 371 -13.31 2.79 -1.46
C ILE A 371 -14.33 3.02 -0.35
N ALA A 372 -15.57 3.41 -0.67
CA ALA A 372 -16.64 3.48 0.33
C ALA A 372 -16.96 2.11 0.96
N GLY A 373 -16.99 1.03 0.16
CA GLY A 373 -17.15 -0.32 0.69
C GLY A 373 -16.03 -0.74 1.63
N MET A 374 -14.79 -0.39 1.28
CA MET A 374 -13.64 -0.56 2.15
C MET A 374 -13.79 0.24 3.45
N ASN A 375 -14.27 1.48 3.40
CA ASN A 375 -14.48 2.31 4.60
C ASN A 375 -15.52 1.71 5.56
N ILE A 376 -16.62 1.15 5.04
CA ILE A 376 -17.61 0.42 5.87
C ILE A 376 -16.93 -0.77 6.56
N GLN A 377 -16.14 -1.55 5.81
CA GLN A 377 -15.44 -2.70 6.36
C GLN A 377 -14.38 -2.30 7.40
N ASN A 378 -13.63 -1.23 7.13
CA ASN A 378 -12.66 -0.67 8.08
C ASN A 378 -13.34 -0.22 9.37
N ALA A 379 -14.47 0.49 9.28
CA ALA A 379 -15.22 0.92 10.44
C ALA A 379 -15.68 -0.29 11.29
N ALA A 380 -16.10 -1.39 10.65
CA ALA A 380 -16.43 -2.63 11.36
C ALA A 380 -15.26 -3.26 12.08
N PHE A 381 -14.08 -3.26 11.47
CA PHE A 381 -12.85 -3.75 12.10
C PHE A 381 -12.41 -2.85 13.26
N ILE A 382 -12.56 -1.53 13.16
CA ILE A 382 -12.28 -0.57 14.24
C ILE A 382 -13.21 -0.83 15.44
N VAL A 383 -14.52 -0.97 15.21
CA VAL A 383 -15.48 -1.27 16.29
C VAL A 383 -15.21 -2.63 16.91
N LEU A 384 -14.92 -3.65 16.08
CA LEU A 384 -14.56 -4.98 16.56
C LEU A 384 -13.29 -4.95 17.43
N ALA A 385 -12.26 -4.19 17.02
CA ALA A 385 -11.03 -3.99 17.80
C ALA A 385 -11.31 -3.38 19.17
N ALA A 386 -12.12 -2.30 19.21
CA ALA A 386 -12.49 -1.65 20.46
C ALA A 386 -13.28 -2.58 21.39
N VAL A 387 -14.29 -3.29 20.87
CA VAL A 387 -15.11 -4.22 21.65
C VAL A 387 -14.27 -5.39 22.17
N LEU A 388 -13.47 -6.02 21.32
CA LEU A 388 -12.61 -7.14 21.74
C LEU A 388 -11.59 -6.70 22.78
N GLY A 389 -10.97 -5.52 22.61
CA GLY A 389 -10.05 -4.94 23.59
C GLY A 389 -10.71 -4.77 24.96
N LEU A 390 -11.93 -4.23 25.01
CA LEU A 390 -12.70 -4.11 26.25
C LEU A 390 -13.03 -5.47 26.85
N VAL A 391 -13.44 -6.45 26.03
CA VAL A 391 -13.82 -7.79 26.50
C VAL A 391 -12.63 -8.51 27.13
N VAL A 392 -11.47 -8.55 26.46
CA VAL A 392 -10.29 -9.28 26.96
C VAL A 392 -9.71 -8.63 28.22
N GLN A 393 -9.73 -7.30 28.32
CA GLN A 393 -9.22 -6.61 29.51
C GLN A 393 -10.21 -6.67 30.68
N ARG A 394 -11.52 -6.54 30.43
CA ARG A 394 -12.53 -6.50 31.49
C ARG A 394 -12.89 -7.88 32.05
N PHE A 395 -13.05 -8.87 31.19
CA PHE A 395 -13.53 -10.20 31.58
C PHE A 395 -12.43 -11.25 31.71
N PHE A 396 -11.37 -11.15 30.91
CA PHE A 396 -10.23 -12.08 30.96
C PHE A 396 -9.02 -11.50 31.70
N HIS A 397 -9.10 -10.24 32.14
CA HIS A 397 -8.05 -9.55 32.89
C HIS A 397 -6.68 -9.55 32.19
N TRP A 398 -6.69 -9.55 30.85
CA TRP A 398 -5.45 -9.49 30.08
C TRP A 398 -4.76 -8.14 30.27
N THR A 399 -3.45 -8.18 30.51
CA THR A 399 -2.61 -6.97 30.54
C THR A 399 -2.42 -6.41 29.13
N ILE A 400 -2.06 -5.13 29.02
CA ILE A 400 -1.82 -4.51 27.70
C ILE A 400 -0.73 -5.25 26.90
N PRO A 401 0.43 -5.64 27.49
CA PRO A 401 1.40 -6.50 26.82
C PRO A 401 0.80 -7.80 26.30
N GLN A 402 -0.06 -8.48 27.08
CA GLN A 402 -0.72 -9.72 26.63
C GLN A 402 -1.65 -9.47 25.45
N VAL A 403 -2.34 -8.32 25.41
CA VAL A 403 -3.14 -7.91 24.25
C VAL A 403 -2.24 -7.68 23.03
N PHE A 404 -1.08 -7.05 23.18
CA PHE A 404 -0.12 -6.88 22.07
C PHE A 404 0.45 -8.21 21.58
N LEU A 405 0.73 -9.15 22.49
CA LEU A 405 1.16 -10.51 22.13
C LEU A 405 0.08 -11.24 21.33
N ALA A 406 -1.17 -11.22 21.82
CA ALA A 406 -2.30 -11.82 21.11
C ALA A 406 -2.51 -11.19 19.74
N LEU A 407 -2.33 -9.87 19.64
CA LEU A 407 -2.38 -9.15 18.37
C LEU A 407 -1.25 -9.57 17.42
N ALA A 408 -0.03 -9.77 17.93
CA ALA A 408 1.12 -10.26 17.15
C ALA A 408 0.85 -11.65 16.57
N VAL A 409 0.35 -12.57 17.40
CA VAL A 409 -0.05 -13.93 16.98
C VAL A 409 -1.16 -13.87 15.94
N ALA A 410 -2.23 -13.12 16.21
CA ALA A 410 -3.35 -12.99 15.29
C ALA A 410 -2.90 -12.39 13.95
N ASN A 411 -2.06 -11.35 13.96
CA ASN A 411 -1.54 -10.72 12.76
C ASN A 411 -0.66 -11.68 11.94
N ALA A 412 0.19 -12.49 12.60
CA ALA A 412 0.97 -13.51 11.92
C ALA A 412 0.08 -14.60 11.29
N LEU A 413 -0.94 -15.08 12.01
CA LEU A 413 -1.88 -16.08 11.50
C LEU A 413 -2.70 -15.56 10.31
N VAL A 414 -3.22 -14.33 10.41
CA VAL A 414 -3.95 -13.67 9.33
C VAL A 414 -3.04 -13.45 8.12
N ALA A 415 -1.79 -13.03 8.34
CA ALA A 415 -0.81 -12.88 7.27
C ALA A 415 -0.55 -14.20 6.54
N ILE A 416 -0.29 -15.29 7.29
CA ILE A 416 -0.12 -16.64 6.73
C ILE A 416 -1.36 -17.03 5.92
N TRP A 417 -2.55 -16.87 6.48
CA TRP A 417 -3.80 -17.21 5.82
C TRP A 417 -4.01 -16.41 4.52
N ILE A 418 -3.86 -15.08 4.54
CA ILE A 418 -3.99 -14.23 3.34
C ILE A 418 -2.99 -14.65 2.26
N PHE A 419 -1.75 -14.98 2.62
CA PHE A 419 -0.73 -15.36 1.64
C PHE A 419 -0.89 -16.79 1.11
N THR A 420 -1.56 -17.67 1.84
CA THR A 420 -2.02 -18.96 1.28
C THR A 420 -3.17 -18.77 0.29
N LEU A 421 -4.03 -17.77 0.50
CA LEU A 421 -5.14 -17.44 -0.42
C LEU A 421 -4.69 -16.68 -1.66
N VAL A 422 -3.62 -15.88 -1.54
CA VAL A 422 -3.06 -15.10 -2.65
C VAL A 422 -1.56 -15.38 -2.75
N PRO A 423 -1.21 -16.50 -3.39
CA PRO A 423 0.18 -16.92 -3.60
C PRO A 423 1.05 -15.85 -4.24
N GLU A 424 0.45 -15.00 -5.06
CA GLU A 424 1.13 -13.93 -5.79
C GLU A 424 1.90 -12.98 -4.86
N PHE A 425 1.37 -12.64 -3.68
CA PHE A 425 2.06 -11.78 -2.71
C PHE A 425 3.37 -12.42 -2.24
N LEU A 426 3.31 -13.67 -1.78
CA LEU A 426 4.47 -14.40 -1.29
C LEU A 426 5.46 -14.66 -2.41
N MET A 427 4.98 -15.05 -3.58
CA MET A 427 5.82 -15.31 -4.73
C MET A 427 6.56 -14.06 -5.20
N ARG A 428 5.88 -12.92 -5.28
CA ARG A 428 6.52 -11.65 -5.63
C ARG A 428 7.48 -11.18 -4.56
N PHE A 429 7.15 -11.37 -3.28
CA PHE A 429 8.08 -11.09 -2.17
C PHE A 429 9.35 -11.92 -2.29
N LEU A 430 9.24 -13.25 -2.40
CA LEU A 430 10.38 -14.14 -2.55
C LEU A 430 11.19 -13.78 -3.79
N SER A 431 10.54 -13.59 -4.94
CA SER A 431 11.17 -13.17 -6.19
C SER A 431 11.94 -11.86 -6.02
N TRP A 432 11.33 -10.86 -5.38
CA TRP A 432 11.93 -9.57 -5.12
C TRP A 432 13.14 -9.68 -4.16
N VAL A 433 13.02 -10.43 -3.07
CA VAL A 433 14.12 -10.70 -2.13
C VAL A 433 15.26 -11.41 -2.86
N PHE A 434 14.97 -12.49 -3.57
CA PHE A 434 15.96 -13.26 -4.33
C PHE A 434 16.67 -12.39 -5.36
N VAL A 435 15.93 -11.65 -6.20
CA VAL A 435 16.50 -10.80 -7.24
C VAL A 435 17.37 -9.70 -6.63
N ARG A 436 16.90 -8.97 -5.61
CA ARG A 436 17.69 -7.87 -5.02
C ARG A 436 18.88 -8.33 -4.19
N THR A 437 18.82 -9.52 -3.61
CA THR A 437 19.90 -10.09 -2.79
C THR A 437 20.97 -10.72 -3.66
N LEU A 438 20.57 -11.46 -4.69
CA LEU A 438 21.48 -12.24 -5.53
C LEU A 438 22.00 -11.48 -6.75
N TYR A 439 21.31 -10.43 -7.19
CA TYR A 439 21.63 -9.70 -8.42
C TYR A 439 21.67 -8.18 -8.23
N ARG A 440 22.57 -7.53 -8.98
CA ARG A 440 22.55 -6.09 -9.23
C ARG A 440 21.95 -5.87 -10.61
N LEU A 441 20.64 -5.74 -10.64
CA LEU A 441 19.86 -5.61 -11.85
C LEU A 441 19.88 -4.17 -12.37
N ARG A 442 20.18 -3.99 -13.66
CA ARG A 442 19.99 -2.73 -14.40
C ARG A 442 19.07 -2.98 -15.58
N ALA A 443 17.89 -2.38 -15.54
CA ALA A 443 16.96 -2.43 -16.66
C ALA A 443 17.05 -1.12 -17.47
N GLN A 444 17.11 -1.24 -18.79
CA GLN A 444 17.17 -0.13 -19.74
C GLN A 444 16.12 -0.34 -20.83
N GLY A 445 15.43 0.72 -21.27
CA GLY A 445 14.44 0.64 -22.34
C GLY A 445 13.07 0.10 -21.92
N MET A 446 12.81 -0.10 -20.63
CA MET A 446 11.52 -0.64 -20.15
C MET A 446 10.34 0.30 -20.46
N GLU A 447 10.61 1.60 -20.61
CA GLU A 447 9.65 2.62 -21.04
C GLU A 447 9.14 2.42 -22.48
N ARG A 448 9.78 1.54 -23.26
CA ARG A 448 9.36 1.19 -24.63
C ARG A 448 8.31 0.09 -24.67
N ILE A 449 8.04 -0.53 -23.52
CA ILE A 449 7.04 -1.57 -23.37
C ILE A 449 5.68 -0.88 -23.27
N PRO A 450 4.68 -1.25 -24.09
CA PRO A 450 3.39 -0.58 -24.08
C PRO A 450 2.70 -0.76 -22.72
N ASP A 451 2.17 0.33 -22.17
CA ASP A 451 1.45 0.32 -20.88
C ASP A 451 0.14 -0.46 -20.95
N GLU A 452 -0.49 -0.51 -22.14
CA GLU A 452 -1.73 -1.22 -22.43
C GLU A 452 -1.66 -2.00 -23.74
N GLY A 453 -2.55 -2.97 -23.93
CA GLY A 453 -2.61 -3.80 -25.13
C GLY A 453 -1.56 -4.92 -25.18
N PRO A 454 -1.63 -5.80 -26.19
CA PRO A 454 -0.77 -6.97 -26.28
C PRO A 454 0.59 -6.66 -26.90
N ALA A 455 1.61 -7.40 -26.47
CA ALA A 455 2.91 -7.44 -27.16
C ALA A 455 3.65 -8.76 -26.87
N LEU A 456 4.50 -9.15 -27.82
CA LEU A 456 5.34 -10.32 -27.72
C LEU A 456 6.76 -9.90 -27.29
N ILE A 457 7.25 -10.39 -26.15
CA ILE A 457 8.62 -10.17 -25.69
C ILE A 457 9.48 -11.34 -26.15
N VAL A 458 10.58 -11.01 -26.82
CA VAL A 458 11.56 -11.98 -27.31
C VAL A 458 12.90 -11.72 -26.65
N CYS A 459 13.51 -12.74 -26.04
CA CYS A 459 14.78 -12.59 -25.35
C CYS A 459 15.71 -13.81 -25.51
N ASN A 460 17.00 -13.63 -25.26
CA ASN A 460 17.98 -14.73 -25.19
C ASN A 460 17.84 -15.54 -23.90
N HIS A 461 18.26 -16.81 -23.93
CA HIS A 461 18.05 -17.78 -22.85
C HIS A 461 19.34 -18.41 -22.30
N VAL A 462 19.82 -17.82 -21.21
CA VAL A 462 21.11 -18.12 -20.58
C VAL A 462 20.97 -18.93 -19.29
N SER A 463 19.90 -18.70 -18.52
CA SER A 463 19.73 -19.25 -17.16
C SER A 463 18.28 -19.61 -16.85
N TYR A 464 18.07 -20.50 -15.88
CA TYR A 464 16.74 -20.82 -15.37
C TYR A 464 16.01 -19.60 -14.74
N MET A 465 16.74 -18.51 -14.48
CA MET A 465 16.23 -17.29 -13.82
C MET A 465 15.85 -16.20 -14.80
N ASP A 466 16.05 -16.40 -16.10
CA ASP A 466 15.81 -15.37 -17.12
C ASP A 466 14.37 -14.85 -17.05
N ALA A 467 13.39 -15.76 -17.02
CA ALA A 467 11.98 -15.41 -16.88
C ALA A 467 11.71 -14.60 -15.60
N LEU A 468 12.33 -14.98 -14.47
CA LEU A 468 12.16 -14.29 -13.19
C LEU A 468 12.74 -12.87 -13.24
N ILE A 469 13.91 -12.70 -13.86
CA ILE A 469 14.59 -11.41 -14.00
C ILE A 469 13.83 -10.50 -14.95
N LEU A 470 13.32 -11.04 -16.06
CA LEU A 470 12.47 -10.30 -16.98
C LEU A 470 11.15 -9.92 -16.30
N SER A 471 10.48 -10.82 -15.58
CA SER A 471 9.29 -10.51 -14.78
C SER A 471 9.53 -9.41 -13.74
N ALA A 472 10.73 -9.34 -13.16
CA ALA A 472 11.10 -8.30 -12.20
C ALA A 472 11.51 -6.96 -12.86
N SER A 473 11.83 -6.97 -14.15
CA SER A 473 12.27 -5.78 -14.91
C SER A 473 11.14 -5.14 -15.70
N VAL A 474 10.23 -5.97 -16.22
CA VAL A 474 9.11 -5.54 -17.06
C VAL A 474 7.99 -4.99 -16.17
N PRO A 475 7.46 -3.78 -16.45
CA PRO A 475 6.47 -3.14 -15.58
C PRO A 475 5.09 -3.83 -15.58
N ARG A 476 4.81 -4.69 -16.57
CA ARG A 476 3.56 -5.44 -16.71
C ARG A 476 3.79 -6.95 -16.52
N PRO A 477 2.80 -7.69 -15.99
CA PRO A 477 2.90 -9.15 -15.90
C PRO A 477 3.13 -9.79 -17.28
N VAL A 478 4.19 -10.59 -17.38
CA VAL A 478 4.55 -11.33 -18.61
C VAL A 478 4.23 -12.81 -18.42
N ARG A 479 3.45 -13.40 -19.34
CA ARG A 479 3.20 -14.83 -19.39
C ARG A 479 4.32 -15.50 -20.17
N PHE A 480 5.23 -16.16 -19.46
CA PHE A 480 6.34 -16.85 -20.09
C PHE A 480 5.96 -18.22 -20.61
N VAL A 481 6.37 -18.51 -21.84
CA VAL A 481 6.31 -19.86 -22.40
C VAL A 481 7.47 -20.68 -21.83
N MET A 482 7.17 -21.86 -21.28
CA MET A 482 8.17 -22.68 -20.59
C MET A 482 8.01 -24.17 -20.85
N TYR A 483 9.10 -24.92 -20.73
CA TYR A 483 9.07 -26.36 -21.00
C TYR A 483 8.17 -27.13 -20.03
N TYR A 484 7.24 -27.93 -20.57
CA TYR A 484 6.16 -28.55 -19.80
C TYR A 484 6.64 -29.49 -18.68
N LYS A 485 7.79 -30.17 -18.82
CA LYS A 485 8.32 -31.02 -17.75
C LYS A 485 8.77 -30.20 -16.54
N ILE A 486 9.34 -29.01 -16.77
CA ILE A 486 9.70 -28.08 -15.68
C ILE A 486 8.42 -27.53 -15.03
N PHE A 487 7.43 -27.19 -15.86
CA PHE A 487 6.11 -26.76 -15.39
C PHE A 487 5.44 -27.81 -14.50
N ASN A 488 5.69 -29.10 -14.72
CA ASN A 488 5.09 -30.21 -13.96
C ASN A 488 5.94 -30.70 -12.77
N ILE A 489 7.06 -30.04 -12.44
CA ILE A 489 7.83 -30.38 -11.23
C ILE A 489 6.94 -30.15 -9.99
N PRO A 490 6.82 -31.12 -9.07
CA PRO A 490 6.05 -30.96 -7.84
C PRO A 490 6.45 -29.70 -7.06
N VAL A 491 5.49 -29.03 -6.42
CA VAL A 491 5.63 -27.72 -5.74
C VAL A 491 5.86 -26.56 -6.71
N MET A 492 6.80 -26.66 -7.66
CA MET A 492 7.08 -25.61 -8.64
C MET A 492 5.92 -25.41 -9.63
N SER A 493 5.16 -26.46 -9.95
CA SER A 493 3.98 -26.36 -10.81
C SER A 493 2.94 -25.38 -10.29
N TRP A 494 2.76 -25.31 -8.97
CA TRP A 494 1.85 -24.36 -8.35
C TRP A 494 2.31 -22.92 -8.60
N ILE A 495 3.62 -22.65 -8.44
CA ILE A 495 4.24 -21.35 -8.70
C ILE A 495 4.00 -20.92 -10.16
N PHE A 496 4.31 -21.82 -11.10
CA PHE A 496 4.18 -21.52 -12.53
C PHE A 496 2.72 -21.32 -12.96
N ARG A 497 1.77 -22.03 -12.35
CA ARG A 497 0.33 -21.80 -12.56
C ARG A 497 -0.10 -20.43 -12.05
N THR A 498 0.36 -20.01 -10.86
CA THR A 498 0.08 -18.66 -10.33
C THR A 498 0.66 -17.58 -11.24
N ALA A 499 1.87 -17.77 -11.76
CA ALA A 499 2.49 -16.86 -12.72
C ALA A 499 1.84 -16.90 -14.12
N LYS A 500 0.82 -17.73 -14.32
CA LYS A 500 0.16 -17.99 -15.62
C LYS A 500 1.16 -18.36 -16.73
N ALA A 501 2.23 -19.07 -16.39
CA ALA A 501 3.19 -19.57 -17.37
C ALA A 501 2.51 -20.56 -18.33
N ILE A 502 2.94 -20.56 -19.59
CA ILE A 502 2.34 -21.35 -20.67
C ILE A 502 3.24 -22.57 -20.92
N PRO A 503 2.79 -23.79 -20.59
CA PRO A 503 3.60 -25.00 -20.79
C PRO A 503 3.66 -25.36 -22.29
N ILE A 504 4.87 -25.55 -22.82
CA ILE A 504 5.09 -25.96 -24.21
C ILE A 504 5.96 -27.22 -24.30
N ALA A 505 5.74 -28.00 -25.37
CA ALA A 505 6.56 -29.13 -25.76
C ALA A 505 7.01 -28.97 -27.22
N GLY A 506 8.05 -29.68 -27.63
CA GLY A 506 8.42 -29.75 -29.05
C GLY A 506 7.40 -30.57 -29.85
N ALA A 507 7.21 -30.24 -31.13
CA ALA A 507 6.25 -30.92 -32.01
C ALA A 507 6.40 -32.44 -32.03
N LYS A 508 7.65 -32.94 -32.03
CA LYS A 508 7.96 -34.37 -32.04
C LYS A 508 7.74 -35.05 -30.69
N GLU A 509 7.71 -34.30 -29.59
CA GLU A 509 7.59 -34.83 -28.23
C GLU A 509 6.13 -34.94 -27.80
N ASN A 510 5.35 -33.87 -27.97
CA ASN A 510 3.93 -33.87 -27.66
C ASN A 510 3.19 -32.81 -28.50
N PRO A 511 2.61 -33.19 -29.65
CA PRO A 511 1.88 -32.28 -30.54
C PRO A 511 0.71 -31.56 -29.86
N GLU A 512 0.00 -32.25 -28.96
CA GLU A 512 -1.19 -31.71 -28.30
C GLU A 512 -0.82 -30.61 -27.28
N VAL A 513 0.25 -30.79 -26.51
CA VAL A 513 0.75 -29.75 -25.60
C VAL A 513 1.24 -28.54 -26.40
N MET A 514 1.91 -28.75 -27.54
CA MET A 514 2.32 -27.66 -28.42
C MET A 514 1.11 -26.89 -28.96
N ARG A 515 0.07 -27.60 -29.45
CA ARG A 515 -1.17 -26.99 -29.94
C ARG A 515 -1.83 -26.12 -28.87
N ARG A 516 -2.01 -26.67 -27.65
CA ARG A 516 -2.59 -25.93 -26.52
C ARG A 516 -1.76 -24.71 -26.12
N ALA A 517 -0.43 -24.79 -26.17
CA ALA A 517 0.43 -23.66 -25.88
C ALA A 517 0.17 -22.49 -26.83
N PHE A 518 0.03 -22.75 -28.14
CA PHE A 518 -0.30 -21.69 -29.10
C PHE A 518 -1.71 -21.12 -28.89
N GLU A 519 -2.69 -21.95 -28.54
CA GLU A 519 -4.05 -21.48 -28.21
C GLU A 519 -4.04 -20.58 -26.96
N GLU A 520 -3.28 -20.94 -25.93
CA GLU A 520 -3.11 -20.11 -24.73
C GLU A 520 -2.38 -18.79 -25.01
N ILE A 521 -1.39 -18.80 -25.91
CA ILE A 521 -0.69 -17.59 -26.36
C ILE A 521 -1.66 -16.67 -27.10
N GLU A 522 -2.44 -17.23 -28.03
CA GLU A 522 -3.45 -16.51 -28.81
C GLU A 522 -4.49 -15.85 -27.89
N ALA A 523 -5.03 -16.61 -26.93
CA ALA A 523 -5.96 -16.08 -25.93
C ALA A 523 -5.34 -14.99 -25.04
N ALA A 524 -4.09 -15.17 -24.61
CA ALA A 524 -3.39 -14.18 -23.79
C ALA A 524 -3.17 -12.86 -24.54
N LEU A 525 -2.76 -12.93 -25.81
CA LEU A 525 -2.58 -11.75 -26.65
C LEU A 525 -3.93 -11.09 -26.99
N ALA A 526 -4.99 -11.87 -27.23
CA ALA A 526 -6.33 -11.33 -27.43
C ALA A 526 -6.84 -10.56 -26.18
N ASP A 527 -6.51 -11.04 -24.98
CA ASP A 527 -6.78 -10.38 -23.70
C ASP A 527 -5.88 -9.15 -23.44
N GLY A 528 -5.03 -8.76 -24.38
CA GLY A 528 -4.13 -7.62 -24.25
C GLY A 528 -2.95 -7.85 -23.30
N GLN A 529 -2.56 -9.11 -23.04
CA GLN A 529 -1.47 -9.46 -22.13
C GLN A 529 -0.11 -9.47 -22.84
N LEU A 530 0.97 -9.42 -22.07
CA LEU A 530 2.32 -9.63 -22.57
C LEU A 530 2.67 -11.11 -22.54
N VAL A 531 3.17 -11.64 -23.66
CA VAL A 531 3.69 -13.02 -23.75
C VAL A 531 5.19 -12.96 -23.94
N GLY A 532 5.94 -13.72 -23.14
CA GLY A 532 7.40 -13.79 -23.20
C GLY A 532 7.87 -15.13 -23.74
N ILE A 533 8.72 -15.10 -24.76
CA ILE A 533 9.30 -16.30 -25.37
C ILE A 533 10.82 -16.20 -25.50
N PHE A 534 11.45 -17.36 -25.44
CA PHE A 534 12.88 -17.57 -25.65
C PHE A 534 13.07 -18.40 -26.92
N PRO A 535 13.24 -17.78 -28.10
CA PRO A 535 13.12 -18.50 -29.38
C PRO A 535 14.25 -19.51 -29.65
N GLU A 536 15.31 -19.51 -28.84
CA GLU A 536 16.36 -20.55 -28.82
C GLU A 536 15.78 -21.95 -28.51
N GLY A 537 14.71 -22.00 -27.70
CA GLY A 537 14.02 -23.22 -27.31
C GLY A 537 14.79 -24.16 -26.37
N ALA A 538 16.02 -23.80 -25.99
CA ALA A 538 16.82 -24.45 -24.97
C ALA A 538 17.77 -23.44 -24.32
N LEU A 539 18.22 -23.73 -23.10
CA LEU A 539 19.28 -22.97 -22.45
C LEU A 539 20.60 -23.14 -23.19
N THR A 540 21.33 -22.04 -23.37
CA THR A 540 22.68 -22.06 -23.93
C THR A 540 23.63 -23.00 -23.14
N ARG A 541 24.58 -23.59 -23.86
CA ARG A 541 25.58 -24.52 -23.31
C ARG A 541 26.97 -23.90 -23.19
N ASP A 542 27.25 -22.88 -23.97
CA ASP A 542 28.53 -22.19 -24.09
C ASP A 542 28.45 -20.70 -23.68
N GLY A 543 27.23 -20.17 -23.50
CA GLY A 543 26.99 -18.75 -23.20
C GLY A 543 26.62 -17.95 -24.43
N GLU A 544 26.69 -18.55 -25.62
CA GLU A 544 26.30 -17.90 -26.86
C GLU A 544 24.79 -17.99 -27.12
N ILE A 545 24.24 -17.01 -27.83
CA ILE A 545 22.85 -17.03 -28.29
C ILE A 545 22.75 -18.11 -29.38
N ALA A 546 21.81 -19.04 -29.25
CA ALA A 546 21.48 -20.00 -30.29
C ALA A 546 20.57 -19.40 -31.37
N THR A 547 20.47 -20.06 -32.52
CA THR A 547 19.60 -19.63 -33.62
C THR A 547 18.14 -19.60 -33.17
N PHE A 548 17.44 -18.51 -33.48
CA PHE A 548 16.03 -18.34 -33.16
C PHE A 548 15.16 -19.21 -34.07
N LYS A 549 14.19 -19.91 -33.47
CA LYS A 549 13.27 -20.80 -34.19
C LYS A 549 12.07 -20.04 -34.75
N SER A 550 11.44 -20.62 -35.77
CA SER A 550 10.29 -20.06 -36.49
C SER A 550 8.98 -19.94 -35.70
N GLY A 551 9.01 -20.26 -34.40
CA GLY A 551 7.83 -20.18 -33.54
C GLY A 551 7.33 -18.75 -33.37
N VAL A 552 8.21 -17.75 -33.51
CA VAL A 552 7.84 -16.34 -33.45
C VAL A 552 6.94 -15.96 -34.61
N GLU A 553 7.33 -16.31 -35.85
CA GLU A 553 6.55 -16.04 -37.04
C GLU A 553 5.18 -16.73 -36.98
N HIS A 554 5.10 -17.94 -36.42
CA HIS A 554 3.82 -18.65 -36.28
C HIS A 554 2.84 -17.91 -35.35
N ILE A 555 3.34 -17.35 -34.25
CA ILE A 555 2.53 -16.53 -33.33
C ILE A 555 2.05 -15.27 -34.07
N LEU A 556 2.97 -14.57 -34.75
CA LEU A 556 2.66 -13.28 -35.40
C LEU A 556 1.74 -13.41 -36.61
N ALA A 557 1.80 -14.53 -37.33
CA ALA A 557 0.91 -14.81 -38.44
C ALA A 557 -0.57 -14.86 -38.01
N LYS A 558 -0.84 -15.35 -36.79
CA LYS A 558 -2.18 -15.38 -36.21
C LYS A 558 -2.52 -14.11 -35.43
N ASN A 559 -1.53 -13.56 -34.72
CA ASN A 559 -1.68 -12.43 -33.83
C ASN A 559 -0.66 -11.35 -34.20
N PRO A 560 -1.00 -10.43 -35.12
CA PRO A 560 -0.09 -9.36 -35.54
C PRO A 560 0.03 -8.31 -34.44
N VAL A 561 0.89 -8.58 -33.45
CA VAL A 561 1.15 -7.72 -32.30
C VAL A 561 2.58 -7.16 -32.34
N PRO A 562 2.87 -6.01 -31.71
CA PRO A 562 4.22 -5.49 -31.61
C PRO A 562 5.16 -6.47 -30.89
N VAL A 563 6.40 -6.61 -31.40
CA VAL A 563 7.43 -7.46 -30.82
C VAL A 563 8.49 -6.60 -30.15
N ILE A 564 8.83 -6.92 -28.91
CA ILE A 564 9.85 -6.19 -28.13
C ILE A 564 11.07 -7.10 -27.98
N PRO A 565 12.14 -6.90 -28.77
CA PRO A 565 13.37 -7.63 -28.61
C PRO A 565 14.10 -7.16 -27.35
N MET A 566 14.50 -8.08 -26.49
CA MET A 566 15.24 -7.83 -25.26
C MET A 566 16.52 -8.64 -25.20
N ALA A 567 17.55 -8.09 -24.58
CA ALA A 567 18.79 -8.81 -24.29
C ALA A 567 19.06 -8.88 -22.79
N LEU A 568 19.40 -10.07 -22.31
CA LEU A 568 19.96 -10.34 -20.99
C LEU A 568 21.49 -10.44 -21.10
N ARG A 569 22.19 -9.66 -20.28
CA ARG A 569 23.66 -9.65 -20.18
C ARG A 569 24.14 -10.05 -18.79
N GLY A 570 25.31 -10.69 -18.72
CA GLY A 570 26.00 -11.04 -17.47
C GLY A 570 25.44 -12.27 -16.75
N MET A 571 24.45 -12.94 -17.34
CA MET A 571 23.77 -14.08 -16.74
C MET A 571 24.60 -15.36 -16.83
N TRP A 572 25.53 -15.48 -17.77
CA TRP A 572 26.38 -16.67 -17.89
C TRP A 572 27.31 -16.85 -16.68
N SER A 573 27.67 -15.75 -16.02
CA SER A 573 28.49 -15.74 -14.81
C SER A 573 27.71 -16.08 -13.51
N SER A 574 26.39 -16.19 -13.59
CA SER A 574 25.50 -16.55 -12.47
C SER A 574 25.67 -18.02 -12.06
N MET A 575 25.52 -18.32 -10.76
CA MET A 575 25.58 -19.70 -10.22
C MET A 575 24.52 -20.66 -10.79
N TRP A 576 23.57 -20.13 -11.56
CA TRP A 576 22.46 -20.87 -12.13
C TRP A 576 22.53 -21.06 -13.65
N SER A 577 23.61 -20.59 -14.29
CA SER A 577 23.89 -20.91 -15.69
C SER A 577 24.36 -22.36 -15.82
N ARG A 578 24.45 -22.87 -17.05
CA ARG A 578 24.96 -24.22 -17.32
C ARG A 578 26.49 -24.33 -17.30
N ARG A 579 27.22 -23.23 -17.05
CA ARG A 579 28.68 -23.16 -17.06
C ARG A 579 29.35 -24.17 -16.13
N ASP A 580 28.78 -24.41 -14.95
CA ASP A 580 29.34 -25.31 -13.94
C ASP A 580 28.57 -26.65 -13.83
N SER A 581 29.31 -27.74 -13.54
CA SER A 581 28.78 -29.07 -13.26
C SER A 581 27.96 -29.10 -11.97
N ARG A 582 27.10 -30.11 -11.78
CA ARG A 582 26.20 -30.23 -10.61
C ARG A 582 26.94 -30.15 -9.25
N LEU A 583 28.17 -30.67 -9.20
CA LEU A 583 29.07 -30.60 -8.04
C LEU A 583 29.72 -29.21 -7.82
N GLY A 584 29.96 -28.46 -8.90
CA GLY A 584 30.44 -27.07 -8.83
C GLY A 584 29.39 -26.08 -8.32
N ARG A 585 28.11 -26.31 -8.66
CA ARG A 585 26.98 -25.47 -8.19
C ARG A 585 26.69 -25.58 -6.70
N MET A 586 27.09 -26.69 -6.06
CA MET A 586 26.93 -26.89 -4.60
C MET A 586 28.01 -26.20 -3.76
N ARG A 587 29.11 -25.74 -4.37
CA ARG A 587 30.21 -25.06 -3.67
C ARG A 587 30.07 -23.54 -3.78
N VAL A 588 29.31 -22.94 -2.88
CA VAL A 588 29.27 -21.51 -2.45
C VAL A 588 29.10 -20.46 -3.59
N PRO A 589 28.26 -19.42 -3.46
CA PRO A 589 28.09 -18.41 -4.52
C PRO A 589 29.43 -17.70 -4.83
N ARG A 590 30.06 -18.01 -5.98
CA ARG A 590 31.36 -17.42 -6.37
C ARG A 590 31.32 -15.90 -6.60
N ARG A 591 30.14 -15.34 -6.88
CA ARG A 591 29.86 -13.90 -6.89
C ARG A 591 28.49 -13.64 -6.28
N PHE A 592 28.45 -13.30 -4.99
CA PHE A 592 27.28 -12.68 -4.38
C PHE A 592 27.03 -11.35 -5.12
N ARG A 593 25.81 -11.15 -5.68
CA ARG A 593 25.42 -9.96 -6.47
C ARG A 593 26.02 -9.88 -7.88
N ALA A 594 25.72 -10.87 -8.73
CA ALA A 594 26.07 -10.80 -10.16
C ALA A 594 25.43 -9.55 -10.81
N HIS A 595 26.18 -8.84 -11.65
CA HIS A 595 25.67 -7.70 -12.40
C HIS A 595 24.91 -8.25 -13.60
N VAL A 596 23.62 -7.94 -13.68
CA VAL A 596 22.74 -8.39 -14.75
C VAL A 596 22.09 -7.18 -15.38
N GLU A 597 22.15 -7.09 -16.70
CA GLU A 597 21.50 -6.03 -17.44
C GLU A 597 20.39 -6.59 -18.31
N VAL A 598 19.25 -5.89 -18.31
CA VAL A 598 18.11 -6.16 -19.20
C VAL A 598 17.96 -4.95 -20.10
N ILE A 599 18.06 -5.16 -21.41
CA ILE A 599 17.99 -4.07 -22.39
C ILE A 599 16.86 -4.34 -23.35
N ALA A 600 15.81 -3.50 -23.32
CA ALA A 600 14.70 -3.56 -24.25
C ALA A 600 14.92 -2.67 -25.48
N GLY A 601 14.65 -3.26 -26.65
CA GLY A 601 14.64 -2.58 -27.94
C GLY A 601 13.39 -1.74 -28.18
N ALA A 602 13.39 -1.03 -29.30
CA ALA A 602 12.17 -0.40 -29.80
C ALA A 602 11.19 -1.50 -30.26
N PRO A 603 9.87 -1.28 -30.11
CA PRO A 603 8.87 -2.20 -30.64
C PRO A 603 9.05 -2.36 -32.15
N VAL A 604 9.05 -3.60 -32.61
CA VAL A 604 9.08 -3.99 -34.02
C VAL A 604 7.66 -4.34 -34.44
N ALA A 605 7.20 -3.81 -35.58
CA ALA A 605 5.90 -4.16 -36.11
C ALA A 605 5.88 -5.64 -36.52
N ALA A 606 4.72 -6.31 -36.41
CA ALA A 606 4.60 -7.73 -36.72
C ALA A 606 5.05 -8.09 -38.15
N ALA A 607 4.84 -7.19 -39.11
CA ALA A 607 5.26 -7.37 -40.50
C ALA A 607 6.78 -7.40 -40.70
N ASP A 608 7.53 -6.76 -39.80
CA ASP A 608 8.99 -6.58 -39.86
C ASP A 608 9.73 -7.47 -38.84
N ALA A 609 9.04 -8.45 -38.25
CA ALA A 609 9.54 -9.26 -37.15
C ALA A 609 9.75 -10.72 -37.58
N SER A 610 10.85 -11.01 -38.27
CA SER A 610 11.32 -12.39 -38.50
C SER A 610 12.21 -12.91 -37.37
N ALA A 611 12.32 -14.23 -37.21
CA ALA A 611 13.21 -14.83 -36.21
C ALA A 611 14.66 -14.38 -36.41
N GLU A 612 15.14 -14.30 -37.66
CA GLU A 612 16.49 -13.87 -38.01
C GLU A 612 16.74 -12.39 -37.66
N GLN A 613 15.79 -11.51 -37.99
CA GLN A 613 15.89 -10.08 -37.66
C GLN A 613 15.90 -9.85 -36.15
N LEU A 614 15.02 -10.56 -35.42
CA LEU A 614 14.95 -10.49 -33.97
C LEU A 614 16.21 -11.04 -33.32
N GLU A 615 16.78 -12.13 -33.85
CA GLU A 615 18.06 -12.67 -33.39
C GLU A 615 19.19 -11.66 -33.55
N ALA A 616 19.35 -11.08 -34.74
CA ALA A 616 20.38 -10.06 -35.00
C ALA A 616 20.23 -8.86 -34.05
N GLN A 617 18.99 -8.43 -33.83
CA GLN A 617 18.64 -7.37 -32.90
C GLN A 617 18.95 -7.68 -31.44
N VAL A 618 18.71 -8.92 -30.99
CA VAL A 618 19.03 -9.37 -29.62
C VAL A 618 20.54 -9.55 -29.46
N ARG A 619 21.25 -10.11 -30.46
CA ARG A 619 22.72 -10.24 -30.45
C ARG A 619 23.43 -8.90 -30.37
N ALA A 620 23.05 -7.94 -31.21
CA ALA A 620 23.61 -6.58 -31.17
C ALA A 620 23.40 -5.92 -29.80
N ARG A 621 22.25 -6.17 -29.17
CA ARG A 621 21.94 -5.67 -27.83
C ARG A 621 22.62 -6.46 -26.72
N ARG A 622 22.93 -7.74 -26.87
CA ARG A 622 23.72 -8.49 -25.88
C ARG A 622 25.19 -8.06 -25.94
N GLY A 623 25.73 -7.86 -27.14
CA GLY A 623 27.16 -7.63 -27.35
C GLY A 623 27.99 -8.87 -26.96
N SER A 624 29.23 -8.63 -26.53
CA SER A 624 30.17 -9.64 -26.02
C SER A 624 29.86 -10.13 -24.60
N ASP A 625 28.94 -9.47 -23.90
CA ASP A 625 28.70 -9.70 -22.48
C ASP A 625 27.58 -10.74 -22.27
N ALA A 626 27.97 -12.02 -22.17
CA ALA A 626 27.08 -13.15 -21.88
C ALA A 626 26.65 -13.26 -20.41
#